data_AF-A0A9E8N2L8-F1
#
_entry.id   AF-A0A9E8N2L8-F1
#
_cell.length_a   1.000
_cell.length_b   1.000
_cell.length_c   1.000
_cell.angle_alpha   90.00
_cell.angle_beta   90.00
_cell.angle_gamma   90.00
#
_symmetry.space_group_name_H-M   'P 1'
#
loop_
_entity.id
_entity.type
_entity.pdbx_description
1 polymer ?
#
loop_
_entity_poly.entity_id
_entity_poly.type
_entity_poly.pdbx_seq_one_letter_code
_entity_poly.pdbx_strand_id
1 'polypeptide(L)'
;MVKLTIFNVLFAEGDINLVVDTNVEGVKVPPYLNGKLTNFILGNVSSPRLIVDESGVSAPLRFGETRFTCYFPWIAVRAMISRKAVVNFPNDGEKEGKDKPKDDPPKLKRIK
;
A
#
# COMPACT_ATOMS: atom_id res chain seq x y z
N MET A 1 8.57 -0.24 -12.27
CA MET A 1 8.33 0.95 -13.13
C MET A 1 6.95 1.59 -12.93
N VAL A 2 5.83 0.91 -13.17
CA VAL A 2 4.48 1.53 -13.08
C VAL A 2 4.20 2.21 -11.71
N LYS A 3 4.49 1.54 -10.59
CA LYS A 3 4.28 2.10 -9.24
C LYS A 3 5.12 3.35 -8.97
N LEU A 4 6.37 3.40 -9.44
CA LEU A 4 7.25 4.57 -9.34
C LEU A 4 6.67 5.77 -10.10
N THR A 5 6.21 5.55 -11.35
CA THR A 5 5.59 6.61 -12.15
C THR A 5 4.33 7.16 -11.47
N ILE A 6 3.47 6.28 -10.97
CA ILE A 6 2.25 6.67 -10.25
C ILE A 6 2.60 7.43 -8.97
N PHE A 7 3.58 6.94 -8.20
CA PHE A 7 4.06 7.62 -7.00
C PHE A 7 4.47 9.05 -7.32
N ASN A 8 5.33 9.26 -8.32
CA ASN A 8 5.84 10.59 -8.66
C ASN A 8 4.72 11.55 -9.07
N VAL A 9 3.74 11.07 -9.84
CA VAL A 9 2.56 11.87 -10.22
C VAL A 9 1.74 12.25 -8.99
N LEU A 10 1.41 11.30 -8.13
CA LEU A 10 0.58 11.55 -6.94
C LEU A 10 1.29 12.42 -5.90
N PHE A 11 2.59 12.20 -5.70
CA PHE A 11 3.41 12.92 -4.72
C PHE A 11 3.65 14.39 -5.11
N ALA A 12 3.69 14.69 -6.42
CA ALA A 12 3.75 16.07 -6.90
C ALA A 12 2.52 16.90 -6.50
N GLU A 13 1.40 16.25 -6.17
CA GLU A 13 0.14 16.91 -5.79
C GLU A 13 -0.01 17.12 -4.27
N GLY A 14 0.91 16.57 -3.47
CA GLY A 14 0.90 16.63 -2.02
C GLY A 14 1.17 15.28 -1.38
N ASP A 15 0.72 15.15 -0.13
CA ASP A 15 0.93 13.96 0.67
C ASP A 15 0.31 12.72 0.02
N ILE A 16 1.04 11.62 0.10
CA ILE A 16 0.61 10.30 -0.37
C ILE A 16 0.52 9.34 0.82
N ASN A 17 -0.59 8.62 0.92
CA ASN A 17 -0.74 7.51 1.85
C ASN A 17 -0.46 6.19 1.12
N LEU A 18 0.60 5.50 1.53
CA LEU A 18 0.94 4.17 1.06
C LEU A 18 0.28 3.13 1.94
N VAL A 19 -0.51 2.25 1.33
CA VAL A 19 -0.98 1.02 1.99
C VAL A 19 0.07 -0.05 1.74
N VAL A 20 0.76 -0.50 2.78
CA VAL A 20 1.91 -1.41 2.69
C VAL A 20 1.63 -2.70 3.46
N ASP A 21 1.85 -3.83 2.79
CA ASP A 21 1.86 -5.15 3.41
C ASP A 21 3.23 -5.40 4.05
N THR A 22 3.32 -5.31 5.38
CA THR A 22 4.58 -5.42 6.12
C THR A 22 5.04 -6.86 6.35
N ASN A 23 4.33 -7.85 5.80
CA ASN A 23 4.77 -9.24 5.79
C ASN A 23 5.67 -9.56 4.58
N VAL A 24 5.75 -8.66 3.60
CA VAL A 24 6.52 -8.84 2.38
C VAL A 24 8.02 -8.74 2.67
N GLU A 25 8.78 -9.67 2.08
CA GLU A 25 10.24 -9.70 2.21
C GLU A 25 10.88 -8.36 1.81
N GLY A 26 11.86 -7.93 2.61
CA GLY A 26 12.59 -6.68 2.38
C GLY A 26 11.93 -5.45 2.99
N VAL A 27 10.66 -5.49 3.43
CA VAL A 27 10.05 -4.38 4.17
C VAL A 27 10.82 -4.12 5.46
N LYS A 28 11.12 -2.85 5.74
CA LYS A 28 11.72 -2.40 7.01
C LYS A 28 10.77 -1.42 7.69
N VAL A 29 10.24 -1.81 8.84
CA VAL A 29 9.35 -1.00 9.68
C VAL A 29 9.68 -1.23 11.16
N PRO A 30 9.19 -0.39 12.09
CA PRO A 30 9.24 -0.70 13.50
C PRO A 30 8.69 -2.11 13.80
N PRO A 31 9.32 -2.91 14.70
CA PRO A 31 8.95 -4.31 14.91
C PRO A 31 7.47 -4.56 15.23
N TYR A 32 6.83 -3.63 15.92
CA TYR A 32 5.41 -3.73 16.29
C TYR A 32 4.44 -3.55 15.09
N LEU A 33 4.94 -3.18 13.91
CA LEU A 33 4.18 -3.09 12.66
C LEU A 33 4.37 -4.30 11.75
N ASN A 34 5.26 -5.25 12.08
CA ASN A 34 5.48 -6.45 11.27
C ASN A 34 4.21 -7.30 11.14
N GLY A 35 4.00 -7.90 9.96
CA GLY A 35 2.88 -8.82 9.69
C GLY A 35 1.50 -8.15 9.56
N LYS A 36 1.44 -6.88 9.17
CA LYS A 36 0.21 -6.07 9.09
C LYS A 36 0.09 -5.37 7.73
N LEU A 37 -1.15 -5.16 7.30
CA LEU A 37 -1.44 -4.16 6.27
C LEU A 37 -1.55 -2.79 6.94
N THR A 38 -0.63 -1.87 6.64
CA THR A 38 -0.46 -0.62 7.38
C THR A 38 -0.38 0.58 6.45
N ASN A 39 -0.95 1.71 6.89
CA ASN A 39 -0.92 2.99 6.19
C ASN A 39 0.30 3.82 6.62
N PHE A 40 1.01 4.38 5.64
CA PHE A 40 2.13 5.30 5.86
C PHE A 40 1.93 6.58 5.03
N ILE A 41 1.78 7.71 5.71
CA ILE A 41 1.64 9.02 5.07
C ILE A 41 3.03 9.59 4.83
N LEU A 42 3.36 9.85 3.58
CA LEU A 42 4.59 10.50 3.14
C LEU A 42 4.24 11.89 2.65
N GLY A 43 4.74 12.91 3.35
CA GLY A 43 4.47 14.31 3.01
C GLY A 43 5.45 14.86 1.96
N ASN A 44 4.96 15.77 1.10
CA ASN A 44 5.82 16.43 0.12
C ASN A 44 6.66 17.58 0.72
N VAL A 45 6.31 18.02 1.93
CA VAL A 45 7.06 18.98 2.72
C VAL A 45 7.66 18.22 3.91
N SER A 46 9.00 18.16 3.99
CA SER A 46 9.72 17.80 5.22
C SER A 46 9.90 16.32 5.60
N SER A 47 10.07 15.40 4.65
CA SER A 47 10.82 14.16 4.91
C SER A 47 12.26 14.30 4.40
N PRO A 48 13.19 14.94 5.16
CA PRO A 48 14.58 15.02 4.74
C PRO A 48 15.10 13.61 4.48
N ARG A 49 15.55 13.35 3.25
CA ARG A 49 16.08 12.05 2.77
C ARG A 49 15.02 10.98 2.43
N LEU A 50 13.82 11.38 2.03
CA LEU A 50 12.96 10.48 1.25
C LEU A 50 13.69 10.12 -0.06
N ILE A 51 13.91 8.84 -0.30
CA ILE A 51 14.51 8.32 -1.53
C ILE A 51 13.47 7.42 -2.20
N VAL A 52 13.24 7.64 -3.49
CA VAL A 52 12.28 6.90 -4.29
C VAL A 52 12.96 6.53 -5.60
N ASP A 53 13.08 5.23 -5.86
CA ASP A 53 13.79 4.70 -7.03
C ASP A 53 13.09 3.43 -7.55
N GLU A 54 13.74 2.69 -8.44
CA GLU A 54 13.19 1.49 -9.06
C GLU A 54 12.96 0.33 -8.08
N SER A 55 13.64 0.34 -6.93
CA SER A 55 13.55 -0.71 -5.91
C SER A 55 12.41 -0.47 -4.93
N GLY A 56 12.14 0.79 -4.59
CA GLY A 56 11.08 1.13 -3.65
C GLY A 56 11.16 2.54 -3.10
N VAL A 57 10.70 2.68 -1.87
CA VAL A 57 10.67 3.92 -1.11
C VAL A 57 11.44 3.74 0.18
N SER A 58 12.45 4.58 0.42
CA SER A 58 13.13 4.71 1.71
C SER A 58 12.70 6.02 2.36
N ALA A 59 12.03 5.93 3.50
CA ALA A 59 11.41 7.08 4.16
C ALA A 59 11.82 7.14 5.64
N PRO A 60 12.52 8.20 6.07
CA PRO A 60 12.70 8.51 7.48
C PRO A 60 11.36 8.95 8.08
N LEU A 61 10.80 8.11 8.94
CA LEU A 61 9.50 8.33 9.58
C LEU A 61 9.66 8.41 11.09
N ARG A 62 8.75 9.14 11.74
CA ARG A 62 8.70 9.28 13.19
C ARG A 62 7.44 8.60 13.72
N PHE A 63 7.62 7.75 14.73
CA PHE A 63 6.54 7.06 15.42
C PHE A 63 6.64 7.41 16.91
N GLY A 64 5.74 8.27 17.39
CA GLY A 64 5.88 8.89 18.71
C GLY A 64 7.17 9.72 18.78
N GLU A 65 8.09 9.38 19.67
CA GLU A 65 9.37 10.08 19.82
C GLU A 65 10.52 9.44 19.04
N THR A 66 10.32 8.25 18.50
CA THR A 66 11.39 7.47 17.85
C THR A 66 11.36 7.64 16.34
N ARG A 67 12.55 7.81 15.74
CA ARG A 67 12.73 7.85 14.29
C ARG A 67 13.17 6.48 13.77
N PHE A 68 12.58 6.07 12.66
CA PHE A 68 12.95 4.86 11.95
C PHE A 68 13.15 5.20 10.47
N THR A 69 14.19 4.66 9.85
CA THR A 69 14.30 4.66 8.39
C THR A 69 13.52 3.46 7.87
N CYS A 70 12.29 3.70 7.42
CA CYS A 70 11.46 2.68 6.83
C CYS A 70 11.86 2.44 5.38
N TYR A 71 11.68 1.21 4.92
CA TYR A 71 11.86 0.85 3.51
C TYR A 71 10.68 0.01 3.03
N PHE A 72 10.14 0.40 1.88
CA PHE A 72 8.96 -0.20 1.27
C PHE A 72 9.33 -0.60 -0.18
N PRO A 73 9.67 -1.87 -0.44
CA PRO A 73 9.84 -2.33 -1.82
C PRO A 73 8.50 -2.22 -2.56
N TRP A 74 8.52 -1.93 -3.85
CA TRP A 74 7.28 -1.70 -4.61
C TRP A 74 6.29 -2.86 -4.58
N ILE A 75 6.78 -4.10 -4.44
CA ILE A 75 5.95 -5.30 -4.33
C ILE A 75 5.12 -5.33 -3.02
N ALA A 76 5.57 -4.64 -1.97
CA ALA A 76 4.84 -4.51 -0.71
C ALA A 76 3.73 -3.46 -0.75
N VAL A 77 3.76 -2.52 -1.69
CA VAL A 77 2.77 -1.43 -1.79
C VAL A 77 1.50 -1.95 -2.45
N ARG A 78 0.41 -2.01 -1.70
CA ARG A 78 -0.91 -2.50 -2.11
C ARG A 78 -1.83 -1.40 -2.64
N ALA A 79 -1.66 -0.18 -2.15
CA ALA A 79 -2.36 0.97 -2.72
C ALA A 79 -1.59 2.27 -2.50
N MET A 80 -1.90 3.26 -3.32
CA MET A 80 -1.45 4.64 -3.21
C MET A 80 -2.67 5.54 -3.20
N ILE A 81 -2.78 6.37 -2.16
CA ILE A 81 -3.92 7.26 -1.96
C ILE A 81 -3.38 8.69 -1.89
N SER A 82 -3.89 9.56 -2.75
CA SER A 82 -3.67 11.01 -2.70
C SER A 82 -4.99 11.73 -2.46
N ARG A 83 -4.96 13.07 -2.45
CA ARG A 83 -6.18 13.89 -2.41
C ARG A 83 -7.07 13.75 -3.65
N LYS A 84 -6.53 13.28 -4.79
CA LYS A 84 -7.24 13.22 -6.06
C LYS A 84 -7.58 11.81 -6.53
N ALA A 85 -6.84 10.81 -6.07
CA ALA A 85 -6.97 9.45 -6.58
C ALA A 85 -6.67 8.40 -5.52
N VAL A 86 -7.32 7.25 -5.71
CA VAL A 86 -7.01 5.99 -5.04
C VAL A 86 -6.60 5.00 -6.12
N VAL A 87 -5.38 4.48 -6.03
CA VAL A 87 -4.85 3.47 -6.95
C VAL A 87 -4.57 2.20 -6.16
N ASN A 88 -5.34 1.15 -6.42
CA ASN A 88 -5.11 -0.17 -5.85
C ASN A 88 -4.28 -1.01 -6.81
N PHE A 89 -3.34 -1.77 -6.26
CA PHE A 89 -2.49 -2.69 -7.01
C PHE A 89 -2.90 -4.13 -6.71
N PRO A 90 -3.13 -4.96 -7.74
CA PRO A 90 -3.45 -6.37 -7.54
C PRO A 90 -2.32 -7.06 -6.80
N ASN A 91 -2.66 -8.10 -6.04
CA ASN A 91 -1.67 -8.94 -5.40
C ASN A 91 -1.12 -9.91 -6.46
N ASP A 92 0.19 -9.91 -6.71
CA ASP A 92 0.81 -10.77 -7.73
C ASP A 92 0.60 -12.30 -7.45
N GLY A 93 0.07 -12.65 -6.26
CA GLY A 93 -0.35 -14.00 -5.89
C GLY A 93 -1.83 -14.34 -6.15
N GLU A 94 -2.67 -13.36 -6.48
CA GLU A 94 -4.04 -13.61 -6.97
C GLU A 94 -3.96 -13.76 -8.50
N LYS A 95 -3.61 -14.97 -8.95
CA LYS A 95 -4.10 -15.40 -10.26
C LYS A 95 -5.61 -15.20 -10.22
N GLU A 96 -6.14 -14.38 -11.13
CA GLU A 96 -7.58 -14.26 -11.36
C GLU A 96 -8.19 -15.66 -11.26
N GLY A 97 -9.00 -15.86 -10.22
CA GLY A 97 -9.70 -17.10 -10.03
C GLY A 97 -10.58 -17.31 -11.25
N LYS A 98 -10.21 -18.29 -12.08
CA LYS A 98 -11.10 -18.92 -13.05
C LYS A 98 -12.48 -19.05 -12.44
N ASP A 99 -13.47 -18.49 -13.14
CA ASP A 99 -14.91 -18.70 -13.01
C ASP A 99 -15.34 -19.59 -11.84
N LYS A 100 -15.68 -18.97 -10.70
CA LYS A 100 -16.59 -19.63 -9.76
C LYS A 100 -17.99 -19.57 -10.37
N PRO A 101 -18.72 -20.70 -10.48
CA PRO A 101 -20.13 -20.67 -10.85
C PRO A 101 -20.88 -19.78 -9.86
N LYS A 102 -21.73 -18.88 -10.37
CA LYS A 102 -22.67 -18.12 -9.53
C LYS A 102 -23.59 -19.13 -8.84
N ASP A 103 -23.43 -19.29 -7.53
CA ASP A 103 -24.44 -19.99 -6.71
C ASP A 103 -25.76 -19.22 -6.83
N ASP A 104 -26.81 -19.93 -7.27
CA ASP A 104 -28.16 -19.39 -7.40
C ASP A 104 -28.64 -18.77 -6.07
N PRO A 105 -29.32 -17.63 -6.10
CA PRO A 105 -29.81 -17.01 -4.87
C PRO A 105 -30.84 -17.91 -4.18
N PRO A 106 -30.84 -17.95 -2.82
CA PRO A 106 -31.71 -18.84 -2.07
C PRO A 106 -33.18 -18.49 -2.31
N LYS A 107 -33.97 -19.50 -2.71
CA LYS A 107 -35.43 -19.38 -2.90
C LYS A 107 -36.10 -19.10 -1.54
N LEU A 108 -36.61 -17.88 -1.37
CA LEU A 108 -37.47 -17.49 -0.25
C LEU A 108 -38.71 -18.41 -0.17
N LYS A 109 -38.84 -19.17 0.91
CA LYS A 109 -40.07 -19.93 1.20
C LYS A 109 -41.14 -18.96 1.71
N ARG A 110 -42.26 -18.86 0.97
CA ARG A 110 -43.49 -18.22 1.46
C ARG A 110 -44.07 -19.06 2.60
N ILE A 111 -44.17 -18.48 3.78
CA ILE A 111 -44.90 -19.05 4.92
C ILE A 111 -46.40 -18.78 4.66
N LYS A 112 -47.23 -19.83 4.80
CA LYS A 112 -48.70 -19.74 4.71
C LYS A 112 -49.30 -19.38 6.06
#